data_AF-A0A969GEQ8-F1
#
_entry.id   AF-A0A969GEQ8-F1
#
_cell.length_a   1.000
_cell.length_b   1.000
_cell.length_c   1.000
_cell.angle_alpha   90.00
_cell.angle_beta   90.00
_cell.angle_gamma   90.00
#
_symmetry.space_group_name_H-M   'P 1'
#
loop_
_entity.id
_entity.type
_entity.pdbx_description
1 polymer ?
#
loop_
_entity_poly.entity_id
_entity_poly.type
_entity_poly.pdbx_seq_one_letter_code
_entity_poly.pdbx_strand_id
1 'polypeptide(L)'
;MAIENLYTFIYRRAWDHLDESSRRALLAMPLLRPEGDTLDFLGTLSQLDPGELHSSIQKLALLNLVEVRGDLHRRIYSIHSLTRAFLLEQVARWL
;
A
#
# COMPACT_ATOMS: atom_id res chain seq x y z
N MET A 1 -3.59 -16.02 -16.51
CA MET A 1 -5.05 -15.80 -16.74
C MET A 1 -5.93 -16.08 -15.51
N ALA A 2 -6.18 -17.32 -15.06
CA ALA A 2 -7.12 -17.55 -13.93
C ALA A 2 -6.63 -16.99 -12.58
N ILE A 3 -5.34 -17.13 -12.28
CA ILE A 3 -4.74 -16.68 -11.00
C ILE A 3 -4.64 -15.14 -10.95
N GLU A 4 -4.24 -14.49 -12.04
CA GLU A 4 -4.20 -13.02 -12.13
C GLU A 4 -5.60 -12.39 -11.97
N ASN A 5 -6.63 -13.03 -12.53
CA ASN A 5 -8.01 -12.59 -12.36
C ASN A 5 -8.47 -12.70 -10.90
N LEU A 6 -8.08 -13.79 -10.20
CA LEU A 6 -8.37 -13.96 -8.77
C LEU A 6 -7.67 -12.87 -7.93
N TYR A 7 -6.38 -12.61 -8.16
CA TYR A 7 -5.66 -11.57 -7.44
C TYR A 7 -6.23 -10.18 -7.72
N THR A 8 -6.51 -9.86 -8.98
CA THR A 8 -7.16 -8.61 -9.37
C THR A 8 -8.51 -8.45 -8.66
N PHE A 9 -9.32 -9.51 -8.57
CA PHE A 9 -10.58 -9.49 -7.84
C PHE A 9 -10.39 -9.23 -6.34
N ILE A 10 -9.42 -9.91 -5.70
CA ILE A 10 -9.11 -9.73 -4.27
C ILE A 10 -8.63 -8.30 -4.00
N TYR A 11 -7.69 -7.78 -4.81
CA TYR A 11 -7.17 -6.43 -4.65
C TYR A 11 -8.25 -5.37 -4.86
N ARG A 12 -9.12 -5.55 -5.87
CA ARG A 12 -10.25 -4.64 -6.11
C ARG A 12 -11.23 -4.66 -4.94
N ARG A 13 -11.60 -5.84 -4.44
CA ARG A 13 -12.48 -5.95 -3.28
C ARG A 13 -11.87 -5.29 -2.04
N ALA A 14 -10.58 -5.49 -1.79
CA ALA A 14 -9.90 -4.86 -0.67
C ALA A 14 -9.93 -3.33 -0.83
N TRP A 15 -9.57 -2.82 -2.01
CA TRP A 15 -9.59 -1.40 -2.37
C TRP A 15 -10.94 -0.73 -2.13
N ASP A 16 -12.03 -1.37 -2.59
CA ASP A 16 -13.38 -0.83 -2.48
C ASP A 16 -13.81 -0.63 -1.01
N HIS A 17 -13.24 -1.40 -0.07
CA HIS A 17 -13.53 -1.32 1.36
C HIS A 17 -12.51 -0.50 2.17
N LEU A 18 -11.49 0.06 1.51
CA LEU A 18 -10.57 0.99 2.17
C LEU A 18 -11.26 2.32 2.44
N ASP A 19 -10.94 2.90 3.60
CA ASP A 19 -11.21 4.31 3.87
C ASP A 19 -10.22 5.19 3.10
N GLU A 20 -10.50 6.49 3.07
CA GLU A 20 -9.74 7.45 2.27
C GLU A 20 -8.26 7.53 2.67
N SER A 21 -7.96 7.53 3.98
CA SER A 21 -6.58 7.56 4.48
C SER A 21 -5.81 6.30 4.08
N SER A 22 -6.42 5.12 4.17
CA SER A 22 -5.80 3.88 3.70
C SER A 22 -5.58 3.86 2.19
N ARG A 23 -6.51 4.40 1.40
CA ARG A 23 -6.34 4.53 -0.06
C ARG A 23 -5.17 5.46 -0.38
N ARG A 24 -5.09 6.62 0.26
CA ARG A 24 -3.99 7.58 0.07
C ARG A 24 -2.64 6.99 0.45
N ALA A 25 -2.55 6.30 1.58
CA ALA A 25 -1.34 5.61 1.99
C ALA A 25 -0.93 4.53 0.96
N LEU A 26 -1.90 3.72 0.50
CA LEU A 26 -1.63 2.66 -0.48
C LEU A 26 -1.19 3.21 -1.84
N LEU A 27 -1.78 4.32 -2.31
CA LEU A 27 -1.39 4.99 -3.56
C LEU A 27 0.01 5.60 -3.51
N ALA A 28 0.53 5.93 -2.33
CA ALA A 28 1.89 6.42 -2.17
C ALA A 28 2.94 5.28 -2.19
N MET A 29 2.54 4.03 -1.91
CA MET A 29 3.48 2.89 -1.84
C MET A 29 4.28 2.62 -3.12
N PRO A 30 3.73 2.74 -4.35
CA PRO A 30 4.51 2.59 -5.58
C PRO A 30 5.63 3.63 -5.76
N LEU A 31 5.57 4.76 -5.05
CA LEU A 31 6.61 5.77 -5.10
C LEU A 31 7.82 5.41 -4.22
N LEU A 32 7.65 4.47 -3.29
CA LEU A 32 8.73 3.93 -2.48
C LEU A 32 9.65 3.02 -3.30
N ARG A 33 10.90 2.89 -2.84
CA ARG A 33 11.84 1.91 -3.36
C ARG A 33 11.26 0.48 -3.27
N PRO A 34 11.60 -0.44 -4.19
CA PRO A 34 11.14 -1.82 -4.12
C PRO A 34 11.48 -2.52 -2.79
N GLU A 35 12.62 -2.20 -2.21
CA GLU A 35 13.08 -2.71 -0.91
C GLU A 35 12.30 -2.11 0.27
N GLY A 36 11.52 -1.06 0.01
CA GLY A 36 10.72 -0.32 0.96
C GLY A 36 11.44 0.89 1.58
N ASP A 37 10.65 1.67 2.32
CA ASP A 37 11.11 2.88 3.01
C ASP A 37 10.46 3.04 4.39
N THR A 38 10.87 4.07 5.12
CA THR A 38 10.38 4.36 6.48
C THR A 38 8.97 4.96 6.46
N LEU A 39 8.28 4.88 7.60
CA LEU A 39 6.97 5.49 7.76
C LEU A 39 7.03 7.02 7.57
N ASP A 40 8.10 7.67 8.04
CA ASP A 40 8.31 9.11 7.89
C ASP A 40 8.38 9.52 6.41
N PHE A 41 9.12 8.77 5.60
CA PHE A 41 9.22 9.03 4.16
C PHE A 41 7.89 8.76 3.45
N LEU A 42 7.13 7.76 3.88
CA LEU A 42 5.78 7.55 3.36
C LEU A 42 4.81 8.67 3.76
N GLY A 43 4.99 9.28 4.93
CA GLY A 43 4.22 10.43 5.39
C GLY A 43 4.41 11.66 4.51
N THR A 44 5.64 11.94 4.07
CA THR A 44 5.91 13.06 3.16
C THR A 44 5.20 12.88 1.81
N LEU A 45 5.05 11.64 1.33
CA LEU A 45 4.41 11.32 0.06
C LEU A 45 2.88 11.29 0.14
N SER A 46 2.35 10.69 1.20
CA SER A 46 0.89 10.52 1.38
C SER A 46 0.18 11.77 1.86
N GLN A 47 0.91 12.73 2.45
CA GLN A 47 0.37 13.93 3.10
C GLN A 47 -0.66 13.61 4.19
N LEU A 48 -0.51 12.47 4.86
CA LEU A 48 -1.30 12.08 6.02
C LEU A 48 -0.59 12.53 7.29
N ASP A 49 -1.35 12.84 8.34
CA ASP A 49 -0.73 13.02 9.65
C ASP A 49 -0.18 11.68 10.17
N PRO A 50 0.77 11.72 11.13
CA PRO A 50 1.43 10.50 11.60
C PRO A 50 0.48 9.45 12.21
N GLY A 51 -0.60 9.88 12.87
CA GLY A 51 -1.56 8.99 13.49
C GLY A 51 -2.41 8.27 12.44
N GLU A 52 -2.98 9.04 11.50
CA GLU A 52 -3.72 8.50 10.36
C GLU A 52 -2.88 7.55 9.52
N LEU A 53 -1.62 7.93 9.23
CA LEU A 53 -0.72 7.09 8.46
C LEU A 53 -0.41 5.78 9.17
N HIS A 54 -0.12 5.83 10.46
CA HIS A 54 0.18 4.64 11.24
C HIS A 54 -1.01 3.67 11.26
N SER A 55 -2.22 4.17 11.56
CA SER A 55 -3.45 3.34 11.53
C SER A 55 -3.75 2.79 10.14
N SER A 56 -3.57 3.61 9.10
CA SER A 56 -3.75 3.19 7.70
C SER A 56 -2.80 2.05 7.33
N ILE A 57 -1.52 2.19 7.65
CA ILE A 57 -0.51 1.18 7.32
C ILE A 57 -0.72 -0.11 8.10
N GLN A 58 -1.13 -0.03 9.37
CA GLN A 58 -1.52 -1.22 10.13
C GLN A 58 -2.70 -1.96 9.47
N LYS A 59 -3.73 -1.22 9.03
CA LYS A 59 -4.88 -1.80 8.32
C LYS A 59 -4.46 -2.44 6.98
N LEU A 60 -3.62 -1.76 6.20
CA LEU A 60 -3.10 -2.29 4.94
C LEU A 60 -2.24 -3.55 5.14
N ALA A 61 -1.44 -3.60 6.22
CA ALA A 61 -0.68 -4.77 6.59
C ALA A 61 -1.58 -5.96 6.98
N LEU A 62 -2.64 -5.71 7.75
CA LEU A 62 -3.64 -6.74 8.10
C LEU A 62 -4.37 -7.30 6.87
N LEU A 63 -4.56 -6.48 5.83
CA LEU A 63 -5.15 -6.90 4.55
C LEU A 63 -4.13 -7.53 3.58
N ASN A 64 -2.88 -7.72 4.01
CA ASN A 64 -1.76 -8.20 3.18
C ASN A 64 -1.50 -7.33 1.94
N LEU A 65 -1.84 -6.05 1.99
CA LEU A 65 -1.59 -5.09 0.92
C LEU A 65 -0.21 -4.42 1.06
N VAL A 66 0.31 -4.33 2.28
CA VAL A 66 1.62 -3.77 2.63
C VAL A 66 2.39 -4.79 3.46
N GLU A 67 3.67 -4.95 3.13
CA GLU A 67 4.62 -5.72 3.93
C GLU A 67 5.32 -4.81 4.93
N VAL A 68 5.44 -5.29 6.16
CA VAL A 68 6.23 -4.65 7.22
C VAL A 68 7.41 -5.54 7.54
N ARG A 69 8.62 -5.02 7.33
CA ARG A 69 9.89 -5.71 7.60
C ARG A 69 10.74 -4.94 8.59
N GLY A 70 11.67 -5.63 9.24
CA GLY A 70 12.65 -5.05 10.16
C GLY A 70 12.38 -5.38 11.62
N ASP A 71 12.96 -4.60 12.53
CA ASP A 71 12.94 -4.84 13.97
C ASP A 71 12.24 -3.71 14.73
N LEU A 72 12.40 -3.69 16.06
CA LEU A 72 11.83 -2.67 16.92
C LEU A 72 12.39 -1.27 16.66
N HIS A 73 13.62 -1.17 16.18
CA HIS A 73 14.34 0.09 15.96
C HIS A 73 14.17 0.60 14.53
N ARG A 74 13.99 -0.29 13.56
CA ARG A 74 13.87 0.08 12.15
C ARG A 74 12.82 -0.78 11.45
N ARG A 75 11.68 -0.14 11.13
CA ARG A 75 10.65 -0.72 10.27
C ARG A 75 10.73 -0.15 8.86
N ILE A 76 10.62 -1.04 7.89
CA ILE A 76 10.61 -0.74 6.46
C ILE A 76 9.30 -1.27 5.87
N TYR A 77 8.63 -0.43 5.10
CA TYR A 77 7.33 -0.71 4.51
C TYR A 77 7.48 -0.84 2.99
N SER A 78 6.96 -1.93 2.44
CA SER A 78 7.01 -2.21 1.01
C SER A 78 5.71 -2.83 0.51
N ILE A 79 5.61 -3.02 -0.80
CA ILE A 79 4.51 -3.77 -1.43
C ILE A 79 5.09 -4.85 -2.33
N HIS A 80 4.39 -5.98 -2.42
CA HIS A 80 4.72 -7.01 -3.40
C HIS A 80 4.64 -6.47 -4.84
N SER A 81 5.41 -7.07 -5.75
CA SER A 81 5.41 -6.72 -7.17
C SER A 81 4.02 -6.78 -7.81
N LEU A 82 3.17 -7.71 -7.36
CA LEU A 82 1.80 -7.86 -7.84
C LEU A 82 0.89 -6.70 -7.38
N THR A 83 0.98 -6.30 -6.11
CA THR A 83 0.26 -5.11 -5.61
C THR A 83 0.70 -3.87 -6.37
N ARG A 84 2.00 -3.74 -6.64
CA ARG A 84 2.56 -2.63 -7.41
C ARG A 84 2.01 -2.59 -8.83
N ALA A 85 2.01 -3.72 -9.53
CA ALA A 85 1.44 -3.82 -10.88
C ALA A 85 -0.04 -3.46 -10.88
N PHE A 86 -0.82 -3.99 -9.94
CA PHE A 86 -2.24 -3.65 -9.78
C PHE A 86 -2.45 -2.14 -9.60
N LEU A 87 -1.72 -1.50 -8.68
CA LEU A 87 -1.88 -0.07 -8.40
C LEU A 87 -1.54 0.79 -9.61
N LEU A 88 -0.43 0.49 -10.30
CA LEU A 88 -0.03 1.22 -11.50
C LEU A 88 -1.08 1.10 -12.62
N GLU A 89 -1.65 -0.09 -12.83
CA GLU A 89 -2.73 -0.27 -13.81
C GLU A 89 -4.03 0.43 -13.42
N GLN A 90 -4.41 0.44 -12.13
CA GLN A 90 -5.63 1.12 -11.69
C GLN A 90 -5.49 2.64 -11.80
N VAL A 91 -4.37 3.20 -11.34
CA VAL A 91 -4.08 4.65 -11.46
C VAL A 91 -4.06 5.06 -12.93
N ALA A 92 -3.45 4.27 -13.81
CA ALA A 92 -3.45 4.54 -15.25
C ALA A 92 -4.84 4.43 -15.90
N ARG A 93 -5.77 3.67 -15.33
CA ARG A 93 -7.16 3.53 -15.82
C ARG A 93 -8.12 4.57 -15.25
N TRP A 94 -7.75 5.27 -14.20
CA TRP A 94 -8.58 6.32 -13.56
C TRP A 94 -8.20 7.75 -13.96
N LEU A 95 -7.08 7.92 -14.69
CA LEU A 95 -6.72 9.13 -15.42
C LEU A 95 -7.36 9.11 -16.82
#